data_AF-A0A0D3LJV0-F1
#
_entry.id   AF-A0A0D3LJV0-F1
#
_cell.length_a   1.000
_cell.length_b   1.000
_cell.length_c   1.000
_cell.angle_alpha   90.00
_cell.angle_beta   90.00
_cell.angle_gamma   90.00
#
_symmetry.space_group_name_H-M   'P 1'
#
loop_
_entity.id
_entity.type
_entity.pdbx_description
1 polymer ?
#
loop_
_entity_poly.entity_id
_entity_poly.type
_entity_poly.pdbx_seq_one_letter_code
_entity_poly.pdbx_strand_id
1 'polypeptide(L)'
;MKKENEQGNEKLEDLLPGSSPAKETKKRVEISKEAEQERLYLSDLLIQRTENFAEEARLRKKKREEETIELHSGVKISISQINELLTAQRQPYSPKFPNSSAFFSEIYRLNAWKDLNPNDYIKPPIVAVWINEIIYGRFTKEVLRALQVLNPASPIGLRLYKHFQFLNEEGQARVIQYRDEAIALMKTCSTWYEFRIKLHTEYGVAYQIKMFEEKS
;
A
#
# COMPACT_ATOMS: atom_id res chain seq x y z
N MET A 1 -66.40 -37.17 9.40
CA MET A 1 -67.23 -37.14 8.17
C MET A 1 -66.39 -36.45 7.11
N LYS A 2 -65.90 -37.20 6.11
CA LYS A 2 -66.51 -37.33 4.77
C LYS A 2 -66.70 -35.95 4.11
N LYS A 3 -66.30 -35.69 2.86
CA LYS A 3 -65.60 -36.41 1.78
C LYS A 3 -65.60 -35.39 0.62
N GLU A 4 -64.50 -35.38 -0.14
CA GLU A 4 -64.46 -35.37 -1.62
C GLU A 4 -65.19 -34.28 -2.43
N ASN A 5 -64.42 -33.59 -3.27
CA ASN A 5 -64.36 -33.82 -4.74
C ASN A 5 -63.22 -32.94 -5.29
N GLU A 6 -62.12 -33.47 -5.89
CA GLU A 6 -62.04 -34.15 -7.20
C GLU A 6 -62.76 -33.34 -8.29
N GLN A 7 -62.23 -32.97 -9.45
CA GLN A 7 -61.12 -33.44 -10.28
C GLN A 7 -60.96 -32.39 -11.40
N GLY A 8 -59.80 -32.38 -12.06
CA GLY A 8 -59.70 -31.87 -13.44
C GLY A 8 -58.77 -30.70 -13.61
N ASN A 9 -57.47 -30.96 -13.78
CA ASN A 9 -56.95 -30.97 -15.15
C ASN A 9 -55.63 -31.72 -15.19
N GLU A 10 -55.67 -32.89 -15.82
CA GLU A 10 -54.53 -33.66 -16.27
C GLU A 10 -53.74 -32.90 -17.36
N LYS A 11 -52.50 -33.34 -17.58
CA LYS A 11 -51.63 -33.11 -18.73
C LYS A 11 -50.91 -31.75 -18.80
N LEU A 12 -49.70 -31.72 -18.24
CA LEU A 12 -48.47 -31.65 -19.06
C LEU A 12 -47.22 -32.08 -18.27
N GLU A 13 -47.31 -33.14 -17.46
CA GLU A 13 -46.13 -33.91 -17.03
C GLU A 13 -45.93 -35.04 -18.05
N ASP A 14 -45.37 -34.71 -19.21
CA ASP A 14 -44.87 -35.69 -20.18
C ASP A 14 -44.04 -34.94 -21.23
N LEU A 15 -42.79 -34.63 -20.87
CA LEU A 15 -41.76 -34.23 -21.86
C LEU A 15 -40.31 -34.46 -21.37
N LEU A 16 -40.10 -35.22 -20.29
CA LEU A 16 -38.77 -35.73 -19.96
C LEU A 16 -38.81 -37.25 -20.05
N PRO A 17 -38.45 -37.85 -21.20
CA PRO A 17 -38.24 -39.28 -21.24
C PRO A 17 -37.11 -39.60 -20.27
N GLY A 18 -37.45 -40.38 -19.25
CA GLY A 18 -36.48 -40.96 -18.33
C GLY A 18 -35.43 -41.72 -19.12
N SER A 19 -34.20 -41.20 -19.11
CA SER A 19 -33.02 -42.03 -19.27
C SER A 19 -32.44 -42.24 -17.89
N SER A 20 -32.52 -43.48 -17.41
CA SER A 20 -31.71 -44.00 -16.30
C SER A 20 -30.30 -43.41 -16.33
N PRO A 21 -29.62 -43.22 -15.17
CA PRO A 21 -28.19 -42.96 -15.18
C PRO A 21 -27.53 -44.27 -15.61
N ALA A 22 -27.46 -44.49 -16.92
CA ALA A 22 -26.50 -45.42 -17.47
C ALA A 22 -25.16 -44.95 -16.92
N LYS A 23 -24.60 -45.73 -16.00
CA LYS A 23 -23.19 -45.67 -15.67
C LYS A 23 -22.48 -45.84 -17.00
N GLU A 24 -22.13 -44.72 -17.64
CA GLU A 24 -21.09 -44.70 -18.66
C GLU A 24 -19.83 -45.11 -17.91
N THR A 25 -19.63 -46.41 -17.84
CA THR A 25 -18.36 -47.04 -17.54
C THR A 25 -17.39 -46.39 -18.50
N LYS A 26 -16.63 -45.39 -18.04
CA LYS A 26 -15.49 -44.84 -18.78
C LYS A 26 -14.67 -46.06 -19.19
N LYS A 27 -14.83 -46.49 -20.44
CA LYS A 27 -14.11 -47.62 -21.00
C LYS A 27 -12.66 -47.22 -20.86
N ARG A 28 -11.95 -47.83 -19.91
CA ARG A 28 -10.52 -47.59 -19.71
C ARG A 28 -9.91 -48.06 -21.02
N VAL A 29 -9.57 -47.10 -21.90
CA VAL A 29 -8.88 -47.40 -23.14
C VAL A 29 -7.65 -48.18 -22.69
N GLU A 30 -7.53 -49.44 -23.10
CA GLU A 30 -6.32 -50.22 -22.84
C GLU A 30 -5.25 -49.65 -23.75
N ILE A 31 -4.52 -48.68 -23.21
CA ILE A 31 -3.42 -48.03 -23.90
C ILE A 31 -2.28 -49.07 -23.96
N SER A 32 -1.67 -49.28 -25.12
CA SER A 32 -0.44 -50.09 -25.22
C SER A 32 0.58 -49.55 -24.22
N LYS A 33 1.38 -50.44 -23.59
CA LYS A 33 2.45 -50.02 -22.65
C LYS A 33 3.35 -48.93 -23.24
N GLU A 34 3.58 -48.98 -24.55
CA GLU A 34 4.33 -47.97 -25.31
C GLU A 34 3.61 -46.61 -25.33
N ALA A 35 2.30 -46.59 -25.59
CA ALA A 35 1.51 -45.36 -25.60
C ALA A 35 1.29 -44.77 -24.18
N GLU A 36 1.32 -45.61 -23.12
CA GLU A 36 1.39 -45.11 -21.74
C GLU A 36 2.74 -44.42 -21.46
N GLN A 37 3.85 -45.02 -21.91
CA GLN A 37 5.19 -44.44 -21.78
C GLN A 37 5.34 -43.14 -22.56
N GLU A 38 4.83 -43.07 -23.79
CA GLU A 38 4.82 -41.84 -24.60
C GLU A 38 4.00 -40.74 -23.91
N ARG A 39 2.82 -41.08 -23.38
CA ARG A 39 1.98 -40.12 -22.66
C ARG A 39 2.65 -39.60 -21.39
N LEU A 40 3.32 -40.47 -20.65
CA LEU A 40 4.10 -40.09 -19.46
C LEU A 40 5.26 -39.15 -19.85
N TYR A 41 5.99 -39.50 -20.91
CA TYR A 41 7.08 -38.66 -21.42
C TYR A 41 6.60 -37.28 -21.87
N LEU A 42 5.50 -37.20 -22.63
CA LEU A 42 4.90 -35.93 -23.05
C LEU A 42 4.37 -35.13 -21.86
N SER A 43 3.80 -35.80 -20.85
CA SER A 43 3.36 -35.16 -19.60
C SER A 43 4.54 -34.54 -18.86
N ASP A 44 5.64 -35.27 -18.70
CA ASP A 44 6.84 -34.79 -18.02
C ASP A 44 7.48 -33.63 -18.79
N LEU A 45 7.52 -33.69 -20.12
CA LEU A 45 8.03 -32.60 -20.97
C LEU A 45 7.18 -31.33 -20.83
N LEU A 46 5.84 -31.47 -20.78
CA LEU A 46 4.94 -30.34 -20.56
C LEU A 46 5.15 -29.74 -19.17
N ILE A 47 5.27 -30.56 -18.12
CA ILE A 47 5.54 -30.11 -16.75
C ILE A 47 6.86 -29.32 -16.72
N GLN A 48 7.95 -29.90 -17.22
CA GLN A 48 9.26 -29.23 -17.28
C GLN A 48 9.20 -27.91 -18.06
N ARG A 49 8.49 -27.88 -19.20
CA ARG A 49 8.34 -26.66 -19.99
C ARG A 49 7.55 -25.59 -19.21
N THR A 50 6.49 -25.99 -18.51
CA THR A 50 5.71 -25.06 -17.68
C THR A 50 6.49 -24.53 -16.49
N GLU A 51 7.27 -25.37 -15.82
CA GLU A 51 8.17 -24.98 -14.72
C GLU A 51 9.23 -24.00 -15.22
N ASN A 52 9.87 -24.29 -16.36
CA ASN A 52 10.85 -23.39 -16.96
C ASN A 52 10.24 -22.02 -17.32
N PHE A 53 9.05 -22.00 -17.95
CA PHE A 53 8.37 -20.73 -18.24
C PHE A 53 8.01 -19.96 -16.96
N ALA A 54 7.60 -20.66 -15.90
CA ALA A 54 7.31 -20.04 -14.61
C ALA A 54 8.58 -19.43 -13.99
N GLU A 55 9.71 -20.14 -14.04
CA GLU A 55 10.99 -19.64 -13.53
C GLU A 55 11.53 -18.48 -14.37
N GLU A 56 11.45 -18.53 -15.71
CA GLU A 56 11.81 -17.41 -16.59
C GLU A 56 10.96 -16.17 -16.29
N ALA A 57 9.66 -16.33 -16.09
CA ALA A 57 8.76 -15.24 -15.74
C ALA A 57 9.11 -14.64 -14.37
N ARG A 58 9.45 -15.47 -13.38
CA ARG A 58 9.91 -15.03 -12.06
C ARG A 58 11.21 -14.24 -12.13
N LEU A 59 12.21 -14.75 -12.86
CA LEU A 59 13.48 -14.07 -13.06
C LEU A 59 13.31 -12.72 -13.77
N ARG A 60 12.49 -12.68 -14.82
CA ARG A 60 12.16 -11.44 -15.53
C ARG A 60 11.48 -10.42 -14.61
N LYS A 61 10.55 -10.87 -13.76
CA LYS A 61 9.88 -10.01 -12.78
C LYS A 61 10.88 -9.45 -11.76
N LYS A 62 11.73 -10.30 -11.18
CA LYS A 62 12.75 -9.90 -10.22
C LYS A 62 13.72 -8.86 -10.82
N LYS A 63 14.23 -9.13 -12.03
CA LYS A 63 15.11 -8.20 -12.75
C LYS A 63 14.45 -6.83 -12.94
N ARG A 64 13.18 -6.80 -13.34
CA ARG A 64 12.40 -5.57 -13.49
C ARG A 64 12.20 -4.80 -12.19
N GLU A 65 12.07 -5.49 -11.07
CA GLU A 65 11.90 -4.86 -9.75
C GLU A 65 13.20 -4.23 -9.24
N GLU A 66 14.34 -4.86 -9.56
CA GLU A 66 15.70 -4.40 -9.22
C GLU A 66 16.24 -3.33 -10.19
N GLU A 67 15.65 -3.20 -11.37
CA GLU A 67 15.99 -2.15 -12.34
C GLU A 67 15.89 -0.76 -11.69
N THR A 68 17.03 -0.06 -11.66
CA THR A 68 17.11 1.33 -11.26
C THR A 68 17.02 2.19 -12.51
N ILE A 69 15.98 3.01 -12.61
CA ILE A 69 15.79 3.94 -13.72
C ILE A 69 16.37 5.28 -13.32
N GLU A 70 17.31 5.80 -14.11
CA GLU A 70 17.84 7.15 -13.95
C GLU A 70 17.02 8.14 -14.76
N LEU A 71 16.47 9.15 -14.08
CA LEU A 71 15.78 10.25 -14.73
C LEU A 71 16.79 11.29 -15.24
N HIS A 72 16.38 12.14 -16.19
CA HIS A 72 17.22 13.25 -16.67
C HIS A 72 17.65 14.22 -15.57
N SER A 73 16.95 14.24 -14.43
CA SER A 73 17.30 15.00 -13.23
C SER A 73 18.41 14.36 -12.38
N GLY A 74 18.93 13.19 -12.78
CA GLY A 74 19.89 12.39 -12.00
C GLY A 74 19.27 11.59 -10.86
N VAL A 75 17.95 11.66 -10.67
CA VAL A 75 17.24 10.88 -9.63
C VAL A 75 17.12 9.43 -10.08
N LYS A 76 17.55 8.51 -9.21
CA LYS A 76 17.41 7.06 -9.37
C LYS A 76 16.11 6.61 -8.73
N ILE A 77 15.28 5.90 -9.49
CA ILE A 77 14.03 5.32 -9.01
C ILE A 77 14.09 3.80 -9.11
N SER A 78 13.57 3.09 -8.11
CA SER A 78 13.43 1.64 -8.12
C SER A 78 12.04 1.24 -7.67
N ILE A 79 11.44 0.27 -8.37
CA ILE A 79 10.13 -0.29 -8.02
C ILE A 79 10.22 -1.06 -6.70
N SER A 80 11.36 -1.72 -6.44
CA SER A 80 11.62 -2.43 -5.18
C SER A 80 11.43 -1.52 -3.96
N GLN A 81 11.99 -0.31 -3.98
CA GLN A 81 11.90 0.64 -2.85
C GLN A 81 10.46 1.05 -2.51
N ILE A 82 9.58 1.12 -3.51
CA ILE A 82 8.16 1.42 -3.30
C ILE A 82 7.49 0.21 -2.62
N ASN A 83 7.68 -0.99 -3.19
CA ASN A 83 7.07 -2.21 -2.67
C ASN A 83 7.60 -2.61 -1.29
N GLU A 84 8.83 -2.20 -0.95
CA GLU A 84 9.45 -2.43 0.36
C GLU A 84 8.70 -1.73 1.50
N LEU A 85 8.00 -0.61 1.24
CA LEU A 85 7.40 0.21 2.32
C LEU A 85 5.90 0.35 2.23
N LEU A 86 5.30 0.12 1.06
CA LEU A 86 3.88 0.29 0.85
C LEU A 86 3.14 -1.03 0.90
N THR A 87 1.87 -0.96 1.29
CA THR A 87 0.92 -2.06 1.20
C THR A 87 -0.29 -1.61 0.41
N ALA A 88 -0.78 -2.49 -0.48
CA ALA A 88 -1.99 -2.23 -1.24
C ALA A 88 -3.23 -2.17 -0.34
N GLN A 89 -3.21 -2.87 0.79
CA GLN A 89 -4.33 -2.96 1.72
C GLN A 89 -4.15 -2.00 2.90
N ARG A 90 -5.22 -1.26 3.20
CA ARG A 90 -5.28 -0.36 4.34
C ARG A 90 -5.11 -1.13 5.65
N GLN A 91 -4.10 -0.75 6.42
CA GLN A 91 -3.84 -1.24 7.76
C GLN A 91 -4.80 -0.64 8.80
N PRO A 92 -5.04 -1.35 9.93
CA PRO A 92 -5.81 -0.81 11.05
C PRO A 92 -5.27 0.53 11.53
N TYR A 93 -6.16 1.39 12.01
CA TYR A 93 -5.77 2.70 12.51
C TYR A 93 -4.97 2.56 13.82
N SER A 94 -3.70 2.93 13.77
CA SER A 94 -2.82 3.05 14.93
C SER A 94 -2.19 4.45 14.93
N PRO A 95 -2.51 5.34 15.90
CA PRO A 95 -2.09 6.72 15.87
C PRO A 95 -0.56 6.84 16.00
N LYS A 96 0.10 7.34 14.95
CA LYS A 96 1.55 7.58 14.95
C LYS A 96 1.97 8.92 15.56
N PHE A 97 1.01 9.80 15.81
CA PHE A 97 1.22 11.10 16.46
C PHE A 97 0.25 11.24 17.64
N PRO A 98 0.39 10.43 18.70
CA PRO A 98 -0.44 10.59 19.88
C PRO A 98 -0.08 11.90 20.61
N ASN A 99 -1.03 12.47 21.36
CA ASN A 99 -0.78 13.65 22.18
C ASN A 99 0.29 13.42 23.28
N SER A 100 0.55 12.15 23.64
CA SER A 100 1.66 11.78 24.53
C SER A 100 3.03 11.96 23.88
N SER A 101 3.11 11.99 22.55
CA SER A 101 4.34 12.39 21.85
C SER A 101 4.45 13.91 21.85
N ALA A 102 5.63 14.45 22.14
CA ALA A 102 5.87 15.89 22.18
C ALA A 102 5.82 16.57 20.80
N PHE A 103 5.45 15.85 19.73
CA PHE A 103 5.51 16.36 18.36
C PHE A 103 4.69 17.65 18.18
N PHE A 104 3.41 17.63 18.55
CA PHE A 104 2.55 18.81 18.39
C PHE A 104 2.90 19.92 19.39
N SER A 105 3.27 19.58 20.62
CA SER A 105 3.66 20.58 21.61
C SER A 105 4.92 21.34 21.19
N GLU A 106 5.91 20.67 20.59
CA GLU A 106 7.12 21.32 20.08
C GLU A 106 6.83 22.22 18.89
N ILE A 107 5.96 21.80 17.95
CA ILE A 107 5.51 22.67 16.84
C ILE A 107 4.87 23.95 17.38
N TYR A 108 3.97 23.83 18.36
CA TYR A 108 3.26 24.98 18.93
C TYR A 108 4.22 25.92 19.67
N ARG A 109 5.16 25.35 20.44
CA ARG A 109 6.22 26.09 21.13
C ARG A 109 7.06 26.92 20.16
N LEU A 110 7.57 26.28 19.10
CA LEU A 110 8.45 26.92 18.11
C LEU A 110 7.76 27.99 17.27
N ASN A 111 6.43 27.93 17.15
CA ASN A 111 5.61 28.92 16.46
C ASN A 111 4.99 29.97 17.40
N ALA A 112 5.30 29.93 18.70
CA ALA A 112 4.77 30.84 19.73
C ALA A 112 3.23 30.91 19.77
N TRP A 113 2.53 29.82 19.47
CA TRP A 113 1.07 29.75 19.52
C TRP A 113 0.58 29.55 20.96
N LYS A 114 0.35 30.65 21.67
CA LYS A 114 -0.08 30.64 23.08
C LYS A 114 -1.58 30.38 23.27
N ASP A 115 -2.40 30.78 22.30
CA ASP A 115 -3.86 30.71 22.39
C ASP A 115 -4.45 29.39 21.87
N LEU A 116 -3.60 28.49 21.37
CA LEU A 116 -4.01 27.20 20.81
C LEU A 116 -3.52 26.06 21.68
N ASN A 117 -4.36 25.04 21.86
CA ASN A 117 -3.99 23.87 22.65
C ASN A 117 -3.45 22.75 21.73
N PRO A 118 -2.21 22.27 21.93
CA PRO A 118 -1.63 21.19 21.13
C PRO A 118 -2.34 19.84 21.30
N ASN A 119 -3.19 19.68 22.32
CA ASN A 119 -3.94 18.45 22.54
C ASN A 119 -5.28 18.40 21.78
N ASP A 120 -5.72 19.52 21.19
CA ASP A 120 -7.00 19.61 20.49
C ASP A 120 -7.04 18.68 19.28
N TYR A 121 -8.19 18.04 19.02
CA TYR A 121 -8.31 17.15 17.86
C TYR A 121 -8.05 17.87 16.53
N ILE A 122 -8.56 19.09 16.40
CA ILE A 122 -8.41 19.93 15.22
C ILE A 122 -7.14 20.76 15.37
N LYS A 123 -6.18 20.53 14.48
CA LYS A 123 -4.94 21.29 14.39
C LYS A 123 -5.04 22.36 13.30
N PRO A 124 -4.29 23.47 13.38
CA PRO A 124 -4.18 24.42 12.27
C PRO A 124 -3.85 23.71 10.95
N PRO A 125 -4.49 24.05 9.82
CA PRO A 125 -4.29 23.35 8.54
C PRO A 125 -2.84 23.26 8.08
N ILE A 126 -2.03 24.28 8.41
CA ILE A 126 -0.60 24.32 8.10
C ILE A 126 0.19 23.17 8.73
N VAL A 127 -0.24 22.64 9.88
CA VAL A 127 0.41 21.50 10.55
C VAL A 127 0.36 20.25 9.67
N ALA A 128 -0.73 20.04 8.91
CA ALA A 128 -0.83 18.92 7.98
C ALA A 128 0.18 19.04 6.82
N VAL A 129 0.43 20.26 6.36
CA VAL A 129 1.46 20.56 5.34
C VAL A 129 2.84 20.25 5.91
N TRP A 130 3.13 20.71 7.12
CA TRP A 130 4.42 20.45 7.77
C TRP A 130 4.66 18.97 8.06
N ILE A 131 3.65 18.17 8.42
CA ILE A 131 3.82 16.71 8.56
C ILE A 131 4.23 16.10 7.22
N ASN A 132 3.62 16.52 6.11
CA ASN A 132 4.01 16.04 4.79
C ASN A 132 5.45 16.43 4.44
N GLU A 133 5.90 17.63 4.81
CA GLU A 133 7.27 18.08 4.54
C GLU A 133 8.30 17.38 5.44
N ILE A 134 8.07 17.39 6.76
CA ILE A 134 9.03 16.97 7.79
C ILE A 134 9.13 15.45 7.88
N ILE A 135 8.01 14.74 7.70
CA ILE A 135 7.94 13.29 7.88
C ILE A 135 7.88 12.61 6.52
N TYR A 136 6.83 12.86 5.75
CA TYR A 136 6.65 12.13 4.50
C TYR A 136 7.61 12.57 3.38
N GLY A 137 8.12 13.79 3.44
CA GLY A 137 9.11 14.34 2.51
C GLY A 137 10.51 13.75 2.68
N ARG A 138 10.74 12.99 3.75
CA ARG A 138 11.98 12.24 3.99
C ARG A 138 11.98 10.87 3.32
N PHE A 139 10.82 10.36 2.92
CA PHE A 139 10.76 9.20 2.04
C PHE A 139 11.20 9.60 0.63
N THR A 140 11.55 8.62 -0.19
CA THR A 140 11.82 8.85 -1.61
C THR A 140 10.58 9.48 -2.27
N LYS A 141 10.80 10.30 -3.31
CA LYS A 141 9.70 11.02 -3.98
C LYS A 141 8.66 10.04 -4.51
N GLU A 142 9.10 8.87 -4.92
CA GLU A 142 8.34 7.78 -5.50
C GLU A 142 7.40 7.17 -4.46
N VAL A 143 7.89 6.93 -3.23
CA VAL A 143 7.09 6.43 -2.11
C VAL A 143 5.98 7.43 -1.76
N LEU A 144 6.32 8.73 -1.67
CA LEU A 144 5.31 9.77 -1.39
C LEU A 144 4.25 9.85 -2.49
N ARG A 145 4.65 9.76 -3.77
CA ARG A 145 3.70 9.77 -4.89
C ARG A 145 2.80 8.53 -4.89
N ALA A 146 3.37 7.35 -4.63
CA ALA A 146 2.59 6.13 -4.51
C ALA A 146 1.58 6.21 -3.34
N LEU A 147 1.97 6.76 -2.19
CA LEU A 147 1.06 7.02 -1.06
C LEU A 147 -0.10 7.97 -1.42
N GLN A 148 0.16 8.97 -2.26
CA GLN A 148 -0.87 9.91 -2.73
C GLN A 148 -1.86 9.25 -3.70
N VAL A 149 -1.39 8.29 -4.51
CA VAL A 149 -2.25 7.49 -5.40
C VAL A 149 -3.11 6.51 -4.61
N LEU A 150 -2.53 5.84 -3.60
CA LEU A 150 -3.27 4.90 -2.75
C LEU A 150 -4.27 5.59 -1.81
N ASN A 151 -3.95 6.82 -1.38
CA ASN A 151 -4.81 7.62 -0.52
C ASN A 151 -5.09 8.99 -1.15
N PRO A 152 -5.92 9.02 -2.22
CA PRO A 152 -6.23 10.24 -2.94
C PRO A 152 -6.98 11.22 -2.05
N ALA A 153 -6.74 12.51 -2.27
CA ALA A 153 -7.60 13.54 -1.71
C ALA A 153 -8.93 13.60 -2.47
N SER A 154 -10.02 13.84 -1.76
CA SER A 154 -11.31 14.15 -2.36
C SER A 154 -11.22 15.47 -3.16
N PRO A 155 -12.21 15.78 -4.01
CA PRO A 155 -12.27 17.07 -4.71
C PRO A 155 -12.21 18.30 -3.77
N ILE A 156 -12.60 18.12 -2.51
CA ILE A 156 -12.61 19.16 -1.46
C ILE A 156 -11.25 19.20 -0.71
N GLY A 157 -10.28 18.38 -1.11
CA GLY A 157 -8.93 18.32 -0.52
C GLY A 157 -8.83 17.47 0.76
N LEU A 158 -9.90 16.79 1.16
CA LEU A 158 -9.91 15.94 2.36
C LEU A 158 -9.56 14.50 2.03
N ARG A 159 -8.77 13.84 2.88
CA ARG A 159 -8.47 12.40 2.76
C ARG A 159 -9.30 11.62 3.76
N LEU A 160 -9.93 10.55 3.29
CA LEU A 160 -10.72 9.64 4.15
C LEU A 160 -9.85 8.90 5.16
N TYR A 161 -8.62 8.55 4.77
CA TYR A 161 -7.68 7.78 5.59
C TYR A 161 -6.35 8.53 5.78
N LYS A 162 -5.51 8.01 6.68
CA LYS A 162 -4.17 8.55 6.93
C LYS A 162 -3.12 7.80 6.11
N HIS A 163 -2.08 8.51 5.63
CA HIS A 163 -1.03 7.91 4.81
C HIS A 163 -0.32 6.73 5.48
N PHE A 164 -0.07 6.80 6.80
CA PHE A 164 0.58 5.70 7.52
C PHE A 164 -0.22 4.38 7.48
N GLN A 165 -1.51 4.40 7.15
CA GLN A 165 -2.31 3.17 7.01
C GLN A 165 -2.00 2.41 5.71
N PHE A 166 -1.29 3.01 4.75
CA PHE A 166 -0.86 2.38 3.51
C PHE A 166 0.64 2.04 3.52
N LEU A 167 1.28 2.20 4.68
CA LEU A 167 2.63 1.74 4.93
C LEU A 167 2.60 0.36 5.60
N ASN A 168 3.54 -0.49 5.23
CA ASN A 168 3.79 -1.74 5.95
C ASN A 168 4.44 -1.47 7.31
N GLU A 169 4.79 -2.52 8.04
CA GLU A 169 5.36 -2.40 9.39
C GLU A 169 6.65 -1.57 9.40
N GLU A 170 7.54 -1.80 8.45
CA GLU A 170 8.80 -1.06 8.33
C GLU A 170 8.56 0.42 7.97
N GLY A 171 7.69 0.71 7.02
CA GLY A 171 7.31 2.08 6.67
C GLY A 171 6.69 2.81 7.86
N GLN A 172 5.87 2.14 8.66
CA GLN A 172 5.31 2.70 9.89
C GLN A 172 6.37 2.93 10.97
N ALA A 173 7.36 2.04 11.09
CA ALA A 173 8.50 2.22 11.98
C ALA A 173 9.34 3.44 11.57
N ARG A 174 9.59 3.63 10.26
CA ARG A 174 10.28 4.83 9.72
C ARG A 174 9.52 6.12 10.02
N VAL A 175 8.18 6.13 9.92
CA VAL A 175 7.37 7.30 10.33
C VAL A 175 7.58 7.66 11.81
N ILE A 176 7.64 6.65 12.68
CA ILE A 176 7.89 6.84 14.13
C ILE A 176 9.30 7.38 14.36
N GLN A 177 10.30 6.78 13.71
CA GLN A 177 11.68 7.24 13.77
C GLN A 177 11.81 8.70 13.31
N TYR A 178 11.24 9.06 12.16
CA TYR A 178 11.31 10.42 11.64
C TYR A 178 10.63 11.44 12.55
N ARG A 179 9.52 11.04 13.19
CA ARG A 179 8.85 11.86 14.21
C ARG A 179 9.77 12.11 15.40
N ASP A 180 10.40 11.07 15.93
CA ASP A 180 11.21 11.16 17.15
C ASP A 180 12.52 11.94 16.91
N GLU A 181 13.14 11.76 15.76
CA GLU A 181 14.27 12.57 15.29
C GLU A 181 13.88 14.04 15.12
N ALA A 182 12.70 14.31 14.53
CA ALA A 182 12.19 15.67 14.41
C ALA A 182 11.92 16.30 15.79
N ILE A 183 11.34 15.57 16.73
CA ILE A 183 11.15 16.04 18.12
C ILE A 183 12.50 16.37 18.76
N ALA A 184 13.49 15.47 18.64
CA ALA A 184 14.81 15.67 19.20
C ALA A 184 15.45 16.95 18.64
N LEU A 185 15.34 17.17 17.33
CA LEU A 185 15.86 18.37 16.70
C LEU A 185 15.10 19.64 17.12
N MET A 186 13.77 19.58 17.20
CA MET A 186 12.94 20.71 17.64
C MET A 186 13.34 21.18 19.05
N LYS A 187 13.63 20.25 19.97
CA LYS A 187 14.07 20.58 21.34
C LYS A 187 15.37 21.37 21.41
N THR A 188 16.24 21.24 20.39
CA THR A 188 17.50 22.01 20.30
C THR A 188 17.32 23.41 19.70
N CYS A 189 16.11 23.73 19.23
CA CYS A 189 15.82 24.98 18.52
C CYS A 189 14.93 25.91 19.35
N SER A 190 15.12 27.20 19.14
CA SER A 190 14.31 28.25 19.78
C SER A 190 13.19 28.75 18.86
N THR A 191 13.38 28.69 17.55
CA THR A 191 12.39 29.16 16.56
C THR A 191 12.06 28.11 15.52
N TRP A 192 10.87 28.20 14.92
CA TRP A 192 10.47 27.32 13.82
C TRP A 192 11.41 27.43 12.61
N TYR A 193 11.90 28.65 12.32
CA TYR A 193 12.83 28.90 11.22
C TYR A 193 14.15 28.16 11.42
N GLU A 194 14.75 28.26 12.61
CA GLU A 194 15.98 27.55 12.97
C GLU A 194 15.82 26.03 12.82
N PHE A 195 14.70 25.49 13.33
CA PHE A 195 14.39 24.07 13.18
C PHE A 195 14.35 23.63 11.71
N ARG A 196 13.69 24.42 10.85
CA ARG A 196 13.56 24.09 9.42
C ARG A 196 14.89 24.14 8.69
N ILE A 197 15.78 25.08 9.04
CA ILE A 197 17.15 25.11 8.52
C ILE A 197 17.91 23.85 8.95
N LYS A 198 17.93 23.53 10.25
CA LYS A 198 18.66 22.35 10.74
C LYS A 198 18.13 21.06 10.13
N LEU A 199 16.81 20.94 9.98
CA LEU A 199 16.18 19.77 9.37
C LEU A 199 16.58 19.63 7.88
N HIS A 200 16.64 20.75 7.16
CA HIS A 200 17.13 20.79 5.78
C HIS A 200 18.61 20.35 5.70
N THR A 201 19.46 20.89 6.58
CA THR A 201 20.89 20.56 6.62
C THR A 201 21.14 19.09 6.96
N GLU A 202 20.44 18.55 7.96
CA GLU A 202 20.66 17.19 8.45
C GLU A 202 20.06 16.12 7.53
N TYR A 203 18.85 16.36 6.99
CA TYR A 203 18.07 15.33 6.30
C TYR A 203 17.73 15.67 4.84
N GLY A 204 18.20 16.80 4.30
CA GLY A 204 17.96 17.20 2.92
C GLY A 204 16.50 17.52 2.59
N VAL A 205 15.65 17.75 3.59
CA VAL A 205 14.23 18.08 3.40
C VAL A 205 14.13 19.43 2.67
N ALA A 206 13.34 19.51 1.60
CA ALA A 206 13.20 20.74 0.83
C ALA A 206 12.68 21.88 1.71
N TYR A 207 13.47 22.93 1.86
CA TYR A 207 13.09 24.14 2.57
C TYR A 207 13.70 25.36 1.88
N GLN A 208 12.87 26.38 1.64
CA GLN A 208 13.36 27.65 1.12
C GLN A 208 13.94 28.47 2.26
N ILE A 209 15.27 28.56 2.29
CA ILE A 209 15.99 29.46 3.20
C ILE A 209 15.68 30.90 2.78
N LYS A 210 15.40 31.78 3.76
CA LYS A 210 15.19 33.20 3.44
C LYS A 210 16.51 33.76 2.92
N MET A 211 16.47 34.36 1.73
CA MET A 211 17.64 34.96 1.07
C MET A 211 18.27 36.10 1.88
N PHE A 212 17.50 36.75 2.76
CA PHE A 212 17.93 37.90 3.53
C PHE A 212 17.79 37.57 5.02
N GLU A 213 18.91 37.24 5.66
CA GLU A 213 19.04 37.38 7.10
C GLU A 213 19.34 38.85 7.37
N GLU A 214 18.37 39.59 7.93
CA GLU A 214 18.69 40.87 8.56
C GLU A 214 19.64 40.55 9.72
N LYS A 215 20.93 40.84 9.52
CA LYS A 215 21.90 40.88 10.60
C LYS A 215 21.48 42.02 11.53
N SER A 216 20.76 41.67 12.60
CA SER A 216 20.53 42.55 13.75
C SER A 216 21.76 42.61 14.65
#